data_AF-A0A932UNV5-F1
#
_entry.id   AF-A0A932UNV5-F1
#
_cell.length_a   1.000
_cell.length_b   1.000
_cell.length_c   1.000
_cell.angle_alpha   90.00
_cell.angle_beta   90.00
_cell.angle_gamma   90.00
#
_symmetry.space_group_name_H-M   'P 1'
#
loop_
_entity.id
_entity.type
_entity.pdbx_description
1 polymer ?
#
loop_
_entity_poly.entity_id
_entity_poly.type
_entity_poly.pdbx_seq_one_letter_code
_entity_poly.pdbx_strand_id
1 'polypeptide(L)'
;MTASRPPLNRGRAIDADLTRSTEAGGTQEPRSVKPRQSHEIYQDYSHSTHLANMERAVWELRFGIANFMTADVEGRAKILADQEKWYRQVDEHAKVLGASDLTPEEREAFKVWQENYTKYVQSRPRWFELYAAGKTAEAAEWRAQNTNKYGATNVSALAQLITLQKQVSSATEVAAASAGQTTTTMLVALVGFALLAGLVTAFFLAQTITTAVQQVTVAVQQVAKGAQDQSLSAQDTNRSVEELLRAIDQVAKGAQEQARSVSSASTTTMQMAAGVEQVAANAQSVAAASQQTKVAAESGGRAVEPAEVQGATHTACVVRYTSRVNSLESACRGGAARP
;
A
#
# COMPACT_ATOMS: atom_id res chain seq x y z
N MET A 1 -23.57 18.87 -80.81
CA MET A 1 -24.04 20.15 -80.22
C MET A 1 -23.86 20.01 -78.70
N THR A 2 -22.67 20.26 -78.13
CA THR A 2 -22.17 21.56 -77.60
C THR A 2 -23.20 22.20 -76.66
N ALA A 3 -22.92 22.52 -75.39
CA ALA A 3 -21.72 23.10 -74.78
C ALA A 3 -21.75 22.86 -73.25
N SER A 4 -20.66 22.41 -72.63
CA SER A 4 -19.60 23.20 -71.98
C SER A 4 -19.89 23.59 -70.51
N ARG A 5 -19.22 22.86 -69.61
CA ARG A 5 -18.82 23.35 -68.27
C ARG A 5 -17.62 24.30 -68.39
N PRO A 6 -17.49 25.28 -67.48
CA PRO A 6 -16.16 25.70 -67.02
C PRO A 6 -16.15 25.93 -65.47
N PRO A 7 -15.02 26.26 -64.80
CA PRO A 7 -14.35 25.31 -63.90
C PRO A 7 -14.20 25.81 -62.45
N LEU A 8 -13.72 24.89 -61.60
CA LEU A 8 -13.18 25.14 -60.26
C LEU A 8 -12.03 26.16 -60.30
N ASN A 9 -12.10 27.19 -59.45
CA ASN A 9 -10.97 28.08 -59.16
C ASN A 9 -10.50 27.90 -57.70
N ARG A 10 -9.18 27.78 -57.56
CA ARG A 10 -8.42 27.58 -56.31
C ARG A 10 -8.25 28.91 -55.57
N GLY A 11 -8.18 28.80 -54.24
CA GLY A 11 -7.13 29.44 -53.43
C GLY A 11 -7.27 30.94 -53.15
N ARG A 12 -7.57 31.26 -51.89
CA ARG A 12 -6.89 32.38 -51.22
C ARG A 12 -6.64 32.01 -49.77
N ALA A 13 -5.36 31.82 -49.46
CA ALA A 13 -4.83 31.83 -48.10
C ALA A 13 -4.95 33.25 -47.54
N ILE A 14 -5.37 33.37 -46.28
CA ILE A 14 -5.01 34.49 -45.42
C ILE A 14 -4.68 33.87 -44.06
N ASP A 15 -3.39 33.84 -43.75
CA ASP A 15 -2.85 33.62 -42.42
C ASP A 15 -3.10 34.85 -41.53
N ALA A 16 -3.14 34.58 -40.22
CA ALA A 16 -2.82 35.48 -39.10
C ALA A 16 -3.78 36.64 -38.80
N ASP A 17 -4.61 36.44 -37.77
CA ASP A 17 -4.69 37.43 -36.69
C ASP A 17 -4.92 36.71 -35.34
N LEU A 18 -3.85 36.63 -34.55
CA LEU A 18 -3.88 36.26 -33.15
C LEU A 18 -4.05 37.55 -32.34
N THR A 19 -4.94 37.52 -31.36
CA THR A 19 -5.00 38.42 -30.17
C THR A 19 -5.66 39.79 -30.30
N ARG A 20 -7.00 39.84 -30.19
CA ARG A 20 -7.69 40.72 -29.20
C ARG A 20 -9.21 40.46 -29.17
N SER A 21 -9.70 39.86 -28.09
CA SER A 21 -10.95 40.20 -27.38
C SER A 21 -11.24 39.14 -26.32
N THR A 22 -10.37 39.09 -25.32
CA THR A 22 -10.77 38.76 -23.95
C THR A 22 -11.67 39.90 -23.47
N GLU A 23 -12.95 39.61 -23.25
CA GLU A 23 -13.89 40.27 -22.31
C GLU A 23 -15.34 40.18 -22.83
N ALA A 24 -16.00 39.05 -22.55
CA ALA A 24 -17.44 38.98 -22.27
C ALA A 24 -17.76 37.58 -21.73
N GLY A 25 -17.01 37.13 -20.72
CA GLY A 25 -17.32 35.94 -19.94
C GLY A 25 -18.46 36.23 -18.97
N GLY A 26 -19.66 36.46 -19.50
CA GLY A 26 -20.89 36.39 -18.73
C GLY A 26 -21.23 34.92 -18.57
N THR A 27 -20.77 34.30 -17.49
CA THR A 27 -21.33 33.03 -17.00
C THR A 27 -22.80 33.26 -16.71
N GLN A 28 -23.64 32.99 -17.69
CA GLN A 28 -25.07 32.92 -17.49
C GLN A 28 -25.30 31.62 -16.74
N GLU A 29 -25.40 31.76 -15.41
CA GLU A 29 -25.73 30.72 -14.46
C GLU A 29 -26.86 29.85 -15.05
N PRO A 30 -26.71 28.51 -15.13
CA PRO A 30 -27.77 27.67 -15.66
C PRO A 30 -29.00 27.91 -14.79
N ARG A 31 -30.03 28.56 -15.36
CA ARG A 31 -31.31 28.82 -14.68
C ARG A 31 -31.72 27.51 -14.04
N SER A 32 -31.74 27.48 -12.70
CA SER A 32 -32.17 26.32 -11.93
C SER A 32 -33.58 25.97 -12.40
N VAL A 33 -33.70 24.94 -13.23
CA VAL A 33 -35.00 24.37 -13.61
C VAL A 33 -35.50 23.67 -12.35
N LYS A 34 -36.27 24.40 -11.54
CA LYS A 34 -36.93 23.81 -10.38
C LYS A 34 -37.80 22.65 -10.87
N PRO A 35 -37.77 21.48 -10.21
CA PRO A 35 -38.68 20.40 -10.53
C PRO A 35 -40.10 20.93 -10.39
N ARG A 36 -40.92 20.77 -11.45
CA ARG A 36 -42.32 21.19 -11.44
C ARG A 36 -43.01 20.59 -10.24
N GLN A 37 -43.52 21.43 -9.36
CA GLN A 37 -44.32 20.96 -8.24
C GLN A 37 -45.60 20.37 -8.82
N SER A 38 -46.16 19.36 -8.14
CA SER A 38 -47.41 18.70 -8.57
C SER A 38 -48.51 19.70 -8.96
N HIS A 39 -48.57 20.84 -8.27
CA HIS A 39 -49.47 21.95 -8.55
C HIS A 39 -49.41 22.49 -9.99
N GLU A 40 -48.22 22.61 -10.59
CA GLU A 40 -48.05 23.13 -11.96
C GLU A 40 -48.53 22.12 -13.03
N ILE A 41 -48.37 20.82 -12.76
CA ILE A 41 -48.91 19.74 -13.63
C ILE A 41 -50.44 19.71 -13.53
N TYR A 42 -51.00 19.94 -12.34
CA TYR A 42 -52.44 20.05 -12.13
C TYR A 42 -53.05 21.31 -12.80
N GLN A 43 -52.33 22.42 -12.83
CA GLN A 43 -52.77 23.65 -13.52
C GLN A 43 -52.78 23.49 -15.06
N ASP A 44 -51.78 22.83 -15.64
CA ASP A 44 -51.71 22.58 -17.10
C ASP A 44 -52.84 21.66 -17.59
N TYR A 45 -53.14 20.61 -16.82
CA TYR A 45 -54.31 19.75 -17.05
C TYR A 45 -55.64 20.50 -16.87
N SER A 46 -55.67 21.50 -15.98
CA SER A 46 -56.83 22.37 -15.77
C SER A 46 -57.09 23.26 -17.00
N HIS A 47 -56.09 23.96 -17.56
CA HIS A 47 -56.30 24.92 -18.66
C HIS A 47 -56.88 24.28 -19.92
N SER A 48 -56.30 23.15 -20.36
CA SER A 48 -56.77 22.42 -21.54
C SER A 48 -58.21 21.91 -21.36
N THR A 49 -58.57 21.50 -20.14
CA THR A 49 -59.93 21.07 -19.80
C THR A 49 -60.92 22.24 -19.84
N HIS A 50 -60.56 23.40 -19.29
CA HIS A 50 -61.38 24.62 -19.35
C HIS A 50 -61.64 25.05 -20.79
N LEU A 51 -60.60 25.10 -21.62
CA LEU A 51 -60.70 25.44 -23.04
C LEU A 51 -61.61 24.49 -23.82
N ALA A 52 -61.46 23.17 -23.61
CA ALA A 52 -62.32 22.17 -24.26
C ALA A 52 -63.80 22.30 -23.87
N ASN A 53 -64.07 22.65 -22.60
CA ASN A 53 -65.44 22.86 -22.13
C ASN A 53 -66.06 24.15 -22.71
N MET A 54 -65.26 25.23 -22.80
CA MET A 54 -65.67 26.47 -23.46
C MET A 54 -65.96 26.23 -24.94
N GLU A 55 -65.09 25.51 -25.65
CA GLU A 55 -65.27 25.18 -27.07
C GLU A 55 -66.58 24.42 -27.31
N ARG A 56 -66.83 23.39 -26.50
CA ARG A 56 -68.08 22.62 -26.56
C ARG A 56 -69.30 23.50 -26.36
N ALA A 57 -69.31 24.32 -25.32
CA ALA A 57 -70.45 25.18 -25.01
C ALA A 57 -70.67 26.24 -26.09
N VAL A 58 -69.62 26.84 -26.66
CA VAL A 58 -69.72 27.74 -27.82
C VAL A 58 -70.27 27.02 -29.04
N TRP A 59 -69.89 25.76 -29.26
CA TRP A 59 -70.40 24.96 -30.37
C TRP A 59 -71.90 24.67 -30.23
N GLU A 60 -72.35 24.29 -29.03
CA GLU A 60 -73.79 24.08 -28.71
C GLU A 60 -74.61 25.36 -28.93
N LEU A 61 -74.05 26.51 -28.56
CA LEU A 61 -74.68 27.80 -28.82
C LEU A 61 -74.83 28.09 -30.31
N ARG A 62 -73.81 27.79 -31.12
CA ARG A 62 -73.86 27.93 -32.58
C ARG A 62 -74.85 26.95 -33.20
N PHE A 63 -74.90 25.72 -32.68
CA PHE A 63 -75.80 24.67 -33.11
C PHE A 63 -77.26 25.03 -32.83
N GLY A 64 -77.57 25.68 -31.70
CA GLY A 64 -78.89 26.19 -31.37
C GLY A 64 -79.46 27.13 -32.44
N ILE A 65 -78.65 28.03 -33.01
CA ILE A 65 -79.09 28.93 -34.10
C ILE A 65 -79.37 28.15 -35.40
N ALA A 66 -78.65 27.04 -35.65
CA ALA A 66 -78.91 26.19 -36.82
C ALA A 66 -80.24 25.43 -36.66
N ASN A 67 -80.43 24.76 -35.51
CA ASN A 67 -81.61 23.95 -35.25
C ASN A 67 -82.88 24.76 -35.07
N PHE A 68 -82.79 26.01 -34.60
CA PHE A 68 -83.98 26.86 -34.45
C PHE A 68 -84.73 27.06 -35.78
N MET A 69 -84.02 27.01 -36.91
CA MET A 69 -84.61 27.16 -38.24
C MET A 69 -85.47 25.95 -38.64
N THR A 70 -85.11 24.75 -38.18
CA THR A 70 -85.74 23.48 -38.56
C THR A 70 -86.61 22.87 -37.46
N ALA A 71 -86.48 23.35 -36.23
CA ALA A 71 -87.24 22.87 -35.08
C ALA A 71 -88.71 23.32 -35.11
N ASP A 72 -89.55 22.49 -34.49
CA ASP A 72 -90.94 22.79 -34.18
C ASP A 72 -91.05 23.75 -32.98
N VAL A 73 -92.29 24.06 -32.57
CA VAL A 73 -92.56 25.05 -31.50
C VAL A 73 -91.89 24.65 -30.18
N GLU A 74 -91.98 23.36 -29.82
CA GLU A 74 -91.38 22.82 -28.59
C GLU A 74 -89.86 22.84 -28.66
N GLY A 75 -89.27 22.40 -29.78
CA GLY A 75 -87.82 22.43 -30.00
C GLY A 75 -87.26 23.85 -29.96
N ARG A 76 -87.96 24.84 -30.52
CA ARG A 76 -87.58 26.26 -30.45
C ARG A 76 -87.59 26.78 -29.01
N ALA A 77 -88.62 26.45 -28.23
CA ALA A 77 -88.70 26.84 -26.82
C ALA A 77 -87.54 26.24 -26.00
N LYS A 78 -87.23 24.96 -26.24
CA LYS A 78 -86.10 24.29 -25.60
C LYS A 78 -84.75 24.92 -25.93
N ILE A 79 -84.51 25.24 -27.21
CA ILE A 79 -83.28 25.91 -27.64
C ILE A 79 -83.10 27.24 -26.91
N LEU A 80 -84.18 28.02 -26.73
CA LEU A 80 -84.13 29.29 -26.01
C LEU A 80 -83.83 29.10 -24.52
N ALA A 81 -84.45 28.10 -23.88
CA ALA A 81 -84.22 27.78 -22.47
C ALA A 81 -82.80 27.26 -22.19
N ASP A 82 -82.25 26.45 -23.09
CA ASP A 82 -80.91 25.86 -22.93
C ASP A 82 -79.78 26.88 -23.10
N GLN A 83 -80.02 28.07 -23.69
CA GLN A 83 -78.98 29.07 -23.91
C GLN A 83 -78.29 29.50 -22.62
N GLU A 84 -79.06 29.70 -21.54
CA GLU A 84 -78.54 30.15 -20.25
C GLU A 84 -77.56 29.14 -19.64
N LYS A 85 -77.84 27.84 -19.80
CA LYS A 85 -76.95 26.77 -19.35
C LYS A 85 -75.59 26.86 -20.04
N TRP A 86 -75.58 27.11 -21.34
CA TRP A 86 -74.34 27.18 -22.11
C TRP A 86 -73.58 28.48 -21.90
N TYR A 87 -74.29 29.62 -21.73
CA TYR A 87 -73.65 30.88 -21.33
C TYR A 87 -72.92 30.72 -20.00
N ARG A 88 -73.58 30.15 -18.99
CA ARG A 88 -72.96 29.88 -17.68
C ARG A 88 -71.71 29.01 -17.78
N GLN A 89 -71.75 27.92 -18.55
CA GLN A 89 -70.57 27.07 -18.73
C GLN A 89 -69.39 27.83 -19.36
N VAL A 90 -69.64 28.64 -20.38
CA VAL A 90 -68.58 29.44 -21.00
C VAL A 90 -68.02 30.45 -20.00
N ASP A 91 -68.89 31.18 -19.29
CA ASP A 91 -68.48 32.23 -18.35
C ASP A 91 -67.71 31.67 -17.15
N GLU A 92 -68.15 30.54 -16.59
CA GLU A 92 -67.46 29.88 -15.46
C GLU A 92 -66.06 29.40 -15.85
N HIS A 93 -65.93 28.70 -16.98
CA HIS A 93 -64.64 28.21 -17.43
C HIS A 93 -63.73 29.36 -17.91
N ALA A 94 -64.29 30.39 -18.56
CA ALA A 94 -63.55 31.59 -18.93
C ALA A 94 -63.02 32.34 -17.70
N LYS A 95 -63.83 32.44 -16.63
CA LYS A 95 -63.42 33.10 -15.38
C LYS A 95 -62.24 32.39 -14.73
N VAL A 96 -62.28 31.06 -14.67
CA VAL A 96 -61.16 30.28 -14.12
C VAL A 96 -59.92 30.49 -14.98
N LEU A 97 -60.04 30.33 -16.30
CA LEU A 97 -58.90 30.48 -17.22
C LEU A 97 -58.28 31.88 -17.18
N GLY A 98 -59.10 32.93 -17.10
CA GLY A 98 -58.65 34.32 -17.00
C GLY A 98 -58.00 34.69 -15.66
N ALA A 99 -58.23 33.89 -14.61
CA ALA A 99 -57.59 34.06 -13.30
C ALA A 99 -56.32 33.21 -13.13
N SER A 100 -56.04 32.31 -14.08
CA SER A 100 -54.87 31.45 -14.05
C SER A 100 -53.60 32.13 -14.58
N ASP A 101 -52.46 31.47 -14.38
CA ASP A 101 -51.15 31.90 -14.86
C ASP A 101 -50.96 31.66 -16.37
N LEU A 102 -51.69 32.43 -17.19
CA LEU A 102 -51.54 32.44 -18.64
C LEU A 102 -50.23 33.11 -19.07
N THR A 103 -49.55 32.52 -20.06
CA THR A 103 -48.43 33.16 -20.77
C THR A 103 -48.88 34.48 -21.42
N PRO A 104 -47.95 35.40 -21.74
CA PRO A 104 -48.31 36.65 -22.45
C PRO A 104 -49.08 36.40 -23.76
N GLU A 105 -48.68 35.39 -24.52
CA GLU A 105 -49.29 34.98 -25.78
C GLU A 105 -50.70 34.41 -25.57
N GLU A 106 -50.89 33.53 -24.59
CA GLU A 106 -52.20 32.98 -24.22
C GLU A 106 -53.14 34.06 -23.69
N ARG A 107 -52.62 35.02 -22.93
CA ARG A 107 -53.41 36.13 -22.38
C ARG A 107 -53.97 37.03 -23.47
N GLU A 108 -53.18 37.33 -24.50
CA GLU A 108 -53.64 38.14 -25.63
C GLU A 108 -54.67 37.37 -26.47
N ALA A 109 -54.41 36.09 -26.77
CA ALA A 109 -55.37 35.25 -27.48
C ALA A 109 -56.70 35.09 -26.70
N PHE A 110 -56.63 34.98 -25.37
CA PHE A 110 -57.80 34.90 -24.50
C PHE A 110 -58.62 36.20 -24.50
N LYS A 111 -57.95 37.37 -24.51
CA LYS A 111 -58.60 38.67 -24.65
C LYS A 111 -59.33 38.80 -25.98
N VAL A 112 -58.69 38.42 -27.09
CA VAL A 112 -59.31 38.43 -28.43
C VAL A 112 -60.53 37.53 -28.46
N TRP A 113 -60.45 36.35 -27.85
CA TRP A 113 -61.60 35.46 -27.70
C TRP A 113 -62.73 36.11 -26.88
N GLN A 114 -62.42 36.70 -25.73
CA GLN A 114 -63.40 37.33 -24.83
C GLN A 114 -64.18 38.48 -25.50
N GLU A 115 -63.47 39.33 -26.25
CA GLU A 115 -64.09 40.43 -26.99
C GLU A 115 -65.03 39.92 -28.09
N ASN A 116 -64.65 38.87 -28.82
CA ASN A 116 -65.49 38.27 -29.85
C ASN A 116 -66.65 37.47 -29.27
N TYR A 117 -66.46 36.81 -28.13
CA TYR A 117 -67.51 36.10 -27.42
C TYR A 117 -68.59 37.06 -26.95
N THR A 118 -68.21 38.21 -26.39
CA THR A 118 -69.14 39.26 -25.97
C THR A 118 -70.01 39.74 -27.15
N LYS A 119 -69.39 40.04 -28.30
CA LYS A 119 -70.11 40.46 -29.53
C LYS A 119 -71.02 39.35 -30.06
N TYR A 120 -70.56 38.10 -30.00
CA TYR A 120 -71.36 36.95 -30.38
C TYR A 120 -72.63 36.85 -29.54
N VAL A 121 -72.51 36.83 -28.20
CA VAL A 121 -73.64 36.74 -27.26
C VAL A 121 -74.64 37.89 -27.47
N GLN A 122 -74.16 39.14 -27.57
CA GLN A 122 -75.02 40.32 -27.75
C GLN A 122 -75.78 40.33 -29.09
N SER A 123 -75.20 39.74 -30.14
CA SER A 123 -75.84 39.70 -31.46
C SER A 123 -76.93 38.63 -31.62
N ARG A 124 -76.99 37.65 -30.71
CA ARG A 124 -77.88 36.49 -30.83
C ARG A 124 -79.37 36.80 -30.60
N PRO A 125 -79.78 37.55 -29.56
CA PRO A 125 -81.19 37.84 -29.31
C PRO A 125 -81.89 38.43 -30.53
N ARG A 126 -81.26 39.42 -31.17
CA ARG A 126 -81.77 40.07 -32.38
C ARG A 126 -81.96 39.09 -33.56
N TRP A 127 -81.10 38.08 -33.68
CA TRP A 127 -81.30 37.04 -34.70
C TRP A 127 -82.58 36.22 -34.43
N PHE A 128 -82.77 35.77 -33.19
CA PHE A 128 -83.95 34.98 -32.80
C PHE A 128 -85.24 35.80 -32.94
N GLU A 129 -85.23 37.09 -32.59
CA GLU A 129 -86.36 38.00 -32.77
C GLU A 129 -86.76 38.17 -34.24
N LEU A 130 -85.79 38.46 -35.12
CA LEU A 130 -86.04 38.60 -36.57
C LEU A 130 -86.60 37.31 -37.16
N TYR A 131 -86.04 36.16 -36.77
CA TYR A 131 -86.48 34.87 -37.27
C TYR A 131 -87.88 34.48 -36.75
N ALA A 132 -88.16 34.71 -35.47
CA ALA A 132 -89.47 34.47 -34.87
C ALA A 132 -90.58 35.37 -35.45
N ALA A 133 -90.23 36.60 -35.87
CA ALA A 133 -91.14 37.52 -36.55
C ALA A 133 -91.38 37.18 -38.04
N GLY A 134 -90.82 36.07 -38.55
CA GLY A 134 -90.96 35.65 -39.95
C GLY A 134 -90.08 36.43 -40.94
N LYS A 135 -89.22 37.33 -40.45
CA LYS A 135 -88.31 38.15 -41.28
C LYS A 135 -87.04 37.37 -41.65
N THR A 136 -87.20 36.27 -42.37
CA THR A 136 -86.13 35.29 -42.63
C THR A 136 -84.96 35.87 -43.45
N ALA A 137 -85.23 36.78 -44.39
CA ALA A 137 -84.18 37.45 -45.18
C ALA A 137 -83.33 38.39 -44.30
N GLU A 138 -83.96 39.24 -43.49
CA GLU A 138 -83.27 40.12 -42.53
C GLU A 138 -82.49 39.31 -41.48
N ALA A 139 -83.06 38.19 -41.01
CA ALA A 139 -82.39 37.29 -40.08
C ALA A 139 -81.16 36.62 -40.72
N ALA A 140 -81.22 36.24 -41.99
CA ALA A 140 -80.09 35.63 -42.71
C ALA A 140 -78.93 36.62 -42.89
N GLU A 141 -79.22 37.86 -43.27
CA GLU A 141 -78.22 38.92 -43.41
C GLU A 141 -77.59 39.26 -42.05
N TRP A 142 -78.42 39.42 -41.01
CA TRP A 142 -77.95 39.64 -39.65
C TRP A 142 -77.05 38.49 -39.17
N ARG A 143 -77.40 37.24 -39.50
CA ARG A 143 -76.61 36.06 -39.16
C ARG A 143 -75.23 36.12 -39.80
N ALA A 144 -75.17 36.42 -41.09
CA ALA A 144 -73.93 36.45 -41.87
C ALA A 144 -72.96 37.52 -41.33
N GLN A 145 -73.47 38.73 -41.05
CA GLN A 145 -72.64 39.85 -40.60
C GLN A 145 -72.23 39.77 -39.12
N ASN A 146 -73.04 39.12 -38.28
CA ASN A 146 -72.84 39.10 -36.83
C ASN A 146 -72.55 37.69 -36.31
N THR A 147 -73.59 36.88 -36.07
CA THR A 147 -73.46 35.61 -35.33
C THR A 147 -72.52 34.60 -36.01
N ASN A 148 -72.49 34.52 -37.35
CA ASN A 148 -71.61 33.59 -38.06
C ASN A 148 -70.16 34.07 -38.02
N LYS A 149 -69.94 35.37 -38.26
CA LYS A 149 -68.62 36.01 -38.18
C LYS A 149 -67.99 35.83 -36.79
N TYR A 150 -68.68 36.30 -35.75
CA TYR A 150 -68.16 36.22 -34.38
C TYR A 150 -68.07 34.77 -33.89
N GLY A 151 -69.03 33.92 -34.27
CA GLY A 151 -69.01 32.50 -33.91
C GLY A 151 -67.83 31.73 -34.53
N ALA A 152 -67.48 32.00 -35.78
CA ALA A 152 -66.31 31.41 -36.43
C ALA A 152 -65.00 31.90 -35.80
N THR A 153 -64.90 33.21 -35.52
CA THR A 153 -63.74 33.79 -34.82
C THR A 153 -63.57 33.19 -33.42
N ASN A 154 -64.65 32.97 -32.66
CA ASN A 154 -64.57 32.36 -31.33
C ASN A 154 -64.01 30.95 -31.37
N VAL A 155 -64.46 30.11 -32.30
CA VAL A 155 -63.95 28.73 -32.44
C VAL A 155 -62.47 28.75 -32.86
N SER A 156 -62.10 29.61 -33.82
CA SER A 156 -60.70 29.75 -34.23
C SER A 156 -59.80 30.24 -33.10
N ALA A 157 -60.27 31.17 -32.26
CA ALA A 157 -59.49 31.69 -31.14
C ALA A 157 -59.32 30.64 -30.03
N LEU A 158 -60.35 29.83 -29.74
CA LEU A 158 -60.21 28.69 -28.81
C LEU A 158 -59.25 27.63 -29.34
N ALA A 159 -59.30 27.31 -30.64
CA ALA A 159 -58.35 26.39 -31.25
C ALA A 159 -56.90 26.90 -31.13
N GLN A 160 -56.67 28.19 -31.34
CA GLN A 160 -55.35 28.81 -31.14
C GLN A 160 -54.87 28.70 -29.69
N LEU A 161 -55.74 28.97 -28.71
CA LEU A 161 -55.42 28.81 -27.28
C LEU A 161 -55.05 27.37 -26.94
N ILE A 162 -55.78 26.38 -27.48
CA ILE A 162 -55.46 24.96 -27.28
C ILE A 162 -54.11 24.60 -27.90
N THR A 163 -53.77 25.17 -29.06
CA THR A 163 -52.45 24.98 -29.69
C THR A 163 -51.33 25.59 -28.86
N LEU A 164 -51.52 26.81 -28.33
CA LEU A 164 -50.54 27.47 -27.46
C LEU A 164 -50.29 26.65 -26.20
N GLN A 165 -51.34 26.17 -25.54
CA GLN A 165 -51.22 25.32 -24.35
C GLN A 165 -50.38 24.06 -24.64
N LYS A 166 -50.65 23.38 -25.77
CA LYS A 166 -49.87 22.18 -26.17
C LYS A 166 -48.39 22.47 -26.44
N GLN A 167 -48.07 23.66 -26.96
CA GLN A 167 -46.68 24.06 -27.18
C GLN A 167 -45.96 24.31 -25.85
N VAL A 168 -46.65 24.93 -24.88
CA VAL A 168 -46.12 25.13 -23.53
C VAL A 168 -45.89 23.78 -22.84
N SER A 169 -46.84 22.83 -22.88
CA SER A 169 -46.67 21.50 -22.28
C SER A 169 -45.51 20.71 -22.91
N SER A 170 -45.37 20.71 -24.24
CA SER A 170 -44.30 19.96 -24.92
C SER A 170 -42.90 20.55 -24.71
N ALA A 171 -42.76 21.89 -24.73
CA ALA A 171 -41.49 22.56 -24.46
C ALA A 171 -40.99 22.26 -23.04
N THR A 172 -41.92 22.08 -22.11
CA THR A 172 -41.62 21.88 -20.70
C THR A 172 -41.38 20.42 -20.34
N GLU A 173 -41.97 19.47 -21.07
CA GLU A 173 -41.60 18.05 -21.03
C GLU A 173 -40.14 17.82 -21.50
N VAL A 174 -39.71 18.47 -22.59
CA VAL A 174 -38.33 18.36 -23.10
C VAL A 174 -37.32 18.93 -22.09
N ALA A 175 -37.64 20.06 -21.47
CA ALA A 175 -36.80 20.63 -20.41
C ALA A 175 -36.70 19.70 -19.19
N ALA A 176 -37.80 19.10 -18.75
CA ALA A 176 -37.82 18.15 -17.64
C ALA A 176 -37.02 16.88 -17.92
N ALA A 177 -37.09 16.34 -19.15
CA ALA A 177 -36.35 15.15 -19.54
C ALA A 177 -34.82 15.36 -19.48
N SER A 178 -34.33 16.52 -19.94
CA SER A 178 -32.90 16.84 -19.89
C SER A 178 -32.36 17.02 -18.46
N ALA A 179 -33.15 17.62 -17.56
CA ALA A 179 -32.80 17.77 -16.15
C ALA A 179 -32.68 16.42 -15.41
N GLY A 180 -33.57 15.46 -15.73
CA GLY A 180 -33.49 14.10 -15.21
C GLY A 180 -32.24 13.34 -15.67
N GLN A 181 -31.82 13.58 -16.92
CA GLN A 181 -30.64 12.93 -17.49
C GLN A 181 -29.34 13.44 -16.88
N THR A 182 -29.19 14.76 -16.64
CA THR A 182 -28.03 15.33 -15.96
C THR A 182 -27.86 14.79 -14.53
N THR A 183 -28.96 14.65 -13.79
CA THR A 183 -28.91 14.11 -12.42
C THR A 183 -28.48 12.64 -12.41
N THR A 184 -29.00 11.85 -13.36
CA THR A 184 -28.68 10.43 -13.48
C THR A 184 -27.22 10.20 -13.91
N THR A 185 -26.69 10.98 -14.87
CA THR A 185 -25.29 10.87 -15.31
C THR A 185 -24.30 11.27 -14.22
N MET A 186 -24.61 12.29 -13.41
CA MET A 186 -23.78 12.67 -12.26
C MET A 186 -23.70 11.56 -11.20
N LEU A 187 -24.82 10.88 -10.89
CA LEU A 187 -24.82 9.76 -9.93
C LEU A 187 -23.99 8.58 -10.43
N VAL A 188 -24.13 8.21 -11.71
CA VAL A 188 -23.32 7.13 -12.31
C VAL A 188 -21.84 7.49 -12.31
N ALA A 189 -21.49 8.74 -12.62
CA ALA A 189 -20.10 9.21 -12.58
C ALA A 189 -19.50 9.13 -11.16
N LEU A 190 -20.27 9.50 -10.13
CA LEU A 190 -19.83 9.42 -8.73
C LEU A 190 -19.60 7.98 -8.27
N VAL A 191 -20.51 7.06 -8.62
CA VAL A 191 -20.34 5.63 -8.34
C VAL A 191 -19.10 5.08 -9.06
N GLY A 192 -18.91 5.44 -10.33
CA GLY A 192 -17.71 5.06 -11.10
C GLY A 192 -16.42 5.55 -10.45
N PHE A 193 -16.40 6.81 -9.98
CA PHE A 193 -15.24 7.38 -9.29
C PHE A 193 -14.94 6.66 -7.97
N ALA A 194 -15.96 6.35 -7.17
CA ALA A 194 -15.79 5.62 -5.90
C ALA A 194 -15.22 4.21 -6.12
N LEU A 195 -15.67 3.49 -7.15
CA LEU A 195 -15.12 2.18 -7.51
C LEU A 195 -13.66 2.26 -7.94
N LEU A 196 -13.29 3.26 -8.76
CA LEU A 196 -11.91 3.48 -9.17
C LEU A 196 -11.00 3.82 -8.00
N ALA A 197 -11.45 4.70 -7.09
CA ALA A 197 -10.70 5.02 -5.87
C ALA A 197 -10.48 3.78 -4.98
N GLY A 198 -11.50 2.91 -4.86
CA GLY A 198 -11.38 1.63 -4.16
C GLY A 198 -10.32 0.70 -4.77
N LEU A 199 -10.29 0.58 -6.10
CA LEU A 199 -9.28 -0.22 -6.79
C LEU A 199 -7.87 0.33 -6.63
N VAL A 200 -7.71 1.66 -6.70
CA VAL A 200 -6.40 2.32 -6.52
C VAL A 200 -5.89 2.08 -5.11
N THR A 201 -6.72 2.30 -4.08
CA THR A 201 -6.31 2.07 -2.68
C THR A 201 -5.95 0.61 -2.43
N ALA A 202 -6.73 -0.34 -2.95
CA ALA A 202 -6.43 -1.77 -2.86
C ALA A 202 -5.09 -2.15 -3.53
N PHE A 203 -4.79 -1.55 -4.69
CA PHE A 203 -3.53 -1.77 -5.40
C PHE A 203 -2.32 -1.30 -4.56
N PHE A 204 -2.38 -0.09 -4.00
CA PHE A 204 -1.30 0.43 -3.14
C PHE A 204 -1.10 -0.42 -1.87
N LEU A 205 -2.19 -0.88 -1.25
CA LEU A 205 -2.14 -1.78 -0.09
C LEU A 205 -1.46 -3.11 -0.44
N ALA A 206 -1.84 -3.74 -1.56
CA ALA A 206 -1.24 -4.99 -2.01
C ALA A 206 0.26 -4.86 -2.28
N GLN A 207 0.68 -3.75 -2.91
CA GLN A 207 2.09 -3.49 -3.18
C GLN A 207 2.89 -3.30 -1.89
N THR A 208 2.35 -2.57 -0.92
CA THR A 208 2.98 -2.33 0.38
C THR A 208 3.13 -3.60 1.21
N ILE A 209 2.11 -4.46 1.22
CA ILE A 209 2.17 -5.76 1.91
C ILE A 209 3.23 -6.66 1.26
N THR A 210 3.29 -6.69 -0.06
CA THR A 210 4.25 -7.53 -0.79
C THR A 210 5.70 -7.16 -0.46
N THR A 211 6.02 -5.86 -0.42
CA THR A 211 7.37 -5.40 -0.08
C THR A 211 7.72 -5.69 1.38
N ALA A 212 6.79 -5.50 2.31
CA ALA A 212 6.98 -5.83 3.72
C ALA A 212 7.26 -7.34 3.92
N VAL A 213 6.49 -8.21 3.25
CA VAL A 213 6.70 -9.66 3.31
C VAL A 213 8.07 -10.07 2.73
N GLN A 214 8.51 -9.42 1.64
CA GLN A 214 9.85 -9.66 1.08
C GLN A 214 10.95 -9.27 2.08
N GLN A 215 10.82 -8.13 2.76
CA GLN A 215 11.79 -7.71 3.78
C GLN A 215 11.86 -8.70 4.95
N VAL A 216 10.71 -9.16 5.44
CA VAL A 216 10.65 -10.19 6.49
C VAL A 216 11.30 -11.48 6.01
N THR A 217 11.05 -11.89 4.77
CA THR A 217 11.65 -13.10 4.18
C THR A 217 13.18 -12.98 4.15
N VAL A 218 13.72 -11.84 3.73
CA VAL A 218 15.17 -11.59 3.74
C VAL A 218 15.73 -11.61 5.16
N ALA A 219 15.05 -10.97 6.13
CA ALA A 219 15.48 -10.97 7.53
C ALA A 219 15.50 -12.39 8.12
N VAL A 220 14.48 -13.21 7.84
CA VAL A 220 14.43 -14.62 8.27
C VAL A 220 15.56 -15.43 7.64
N GLN A 221 15.86 -15.23 6.35
CA GLN A 221 17.01 -15.88 5.70
C GLN A 221 18.34 -15.49 6.34
N GLN A 222 18.51 -14.21 6.72
CA GLN A 222 19.70 -13.75 7.44
C GLN A 222 19.81 -14.38 8.83
N VAL A 223 18.71 -14.47 9.58
CA VAL A 223 18.68 -15.16 10.88
C VAL A 223 19.01 -16.64 10.72
N ALA A 224 18.44 -17.32 9.73
CA ALA A 224 18.72 -18.72 9.43
C ALA A 224 20.21 -18.94 9.10
N LYS A 225 20.79 -18.07 8.27
CA LYS A 225 22.22 -18.09 7.98
C LYS A 225 23.08 -17.85 9.22
N GLY A 226 22.74 -16.84 10.03
CA GLY A 226 23.46 -16.54 11.28
C GLY A 226 23.39 -17.70 12.28
N ALA A 227 22.24 -18.38 12.38
CA ALA A 227 22.10 -19.57 13.21
C ALA A 227 22.97 -20.74 12.71
N GLN A 228 23.08 -20.91 11.38
CA GLN A 228 23.97 -21.91 10.79
C GLN A 228 25.45 -21.60 11.10
N ASP A 229 25.87 -20.35 10.92
CA ASP A 229 27.25 -19.91 11.20
C ASP A 229 27.60 -20.07 12.69
N GLN A 230 26.65 -19.77 13.58
CA GLN A 230 26.78 -19.98 15.03
C GLN A 230 26.91 -21.47 15.38
N SER A 231 26.15 -22.35 14.71
CA SER A 231 26.25 -23.80 14.91
C SER A 231 27.62 -24.33 14.46
N LEU A 232 28.13 -23.85 13.33
CA LEU A 232 29.47 -24.23 12.85
C LEU A 232 30.55 -23.76 13.83
N SER A 233 30.47 -22.51 14.29
CA SER A 233 31.40 -21.95 15.28
C SER A 233 31.37 -22.72 16.61
N ALA A 234 30.19 -23.19 17.03
CA ALA A 234 30.06 -24.03 18.22
C ALA A 234 30.70 -25.42 18.02
N GLN A 235 30.58 -26.01 16.83
CA GLN A 235 31.26 -27.28 16.50
C GLN A 235 32.78 -27.11 16.51
N ASP A 236 33.30 -26.04 15.93
CA ASP A 236 34.74 -25.73 15.96
C ASP A 236 35.24 -25.52 17.39
N THR A 237 34.46 -24.81 18.21
CA THR A 237 34.77 -24.63 19.64
C THR A 237 34.84 -25.97 20.37
N ASN A 238 33.86 -26.86 20.15
CA ASN A 238 33.88 -28.19 20.74
C ASN A 238 35.12 -28.99 20.30
N ARG A 239 35.51 -28.89 19.03
CA ARG A 239 36.73 -29.52 18.53
C ARG A 239 37.98 -28.98 19.22
N SER A 240 38.10 -27.66 19.39
CA SER A 240 39.20 -27.06 20.13
C SER A 240 39.23 -27.49 21.61
N VAL A 241 38.06 -27.64 22.24
CA VAL A 241 37.95 -28.18 23.60
C VAL A 241 38.43 -29.63 23.66
N GLU A 242 38.07 -30.48 22.69
CA GLU A 242 38.58 -31.85 22.61
C GLU A 242 40.11 -31.89 22.45
N GLU A 243 40.68 -31.03 21.61
CA GLU A 243 42.13 -30.90 21.43
C GLU A 243 42.83 -30.44 22.73
N LEU A 244 42.24 -29.48 23.44
CA LEU A 244 42.73 -29.04 24.76
C LEU A 244 42.69 -30.16 25.79
N LEU A 245 41.61 -30.95 25.84
CA LEU A 245 41.51 -32.10 26.75
C LEU A 245 42.59 -33.14 26.47
N ARG A 246 42.91 -33.39 25.19
CA ARG A 246 44.02 -34.29 24.81
C ARG A 246 45.38 -33.72 25.24
N ALA A 247 45.60 -32.42 25.07
CA ALA A 247 46.82 -31.78 25.54
C ALA A 247 46.95 -31.85 27.07
N ILE A 248 45.86 -31.66 27.82
CA ILE A 248 45.82 -31.81 29.28
C ILE A 248 46.17 -33.25 29.69
N ASP A 249 45.61 -34.26 29.02
CA ASP A 249 45.95 -35.66 29.28
C ASP A 249 47.44 -35.97 29.02
N GLN A 250 48.01 -35.43 27.94
CA GLN A 250 49.44 -35.55 27.68
C GLN A 250 50.30 -34.86 28.74
N VAL A 251 49.94 -33.65 29.17
CA VAL A 251 50.63 -32.94 30.26
C VAL A 251 50.53 -33.74 31.56
N ALA A 252 49.36 -34.30 31.89
CA ALA A 252 49.17 -35.11 33.08
C ALA A 252 50.02 -36.39 33.06
N LYS A 253 50.12 -37.06 31.91
CA LYS A 253 51.01 -38.22 31.71
C LYS A 253 52.48 -37.84 31.84
N GLY A 254 52.90 -36.75 31.20
CA GLY A 254 54.26 -36.23 31.29
C GLY A 254 54.65 -35.85 32.73
N ALA A 255 53.76 -35.20 33.46
CA ALA A 255 53.97 -34.85 34.88
C ALA A 255 54.10 -36.11 35.77
N GLN A 256 53.31 -37.16 35.51
CA GLN A 256 53.45 -38.44 36.22
C GLN A 256 54.78 -39.13 35.93
N GLU A 257 55.24 -39.08 34.68
CA GLU A 257 56.54 -39.64 34.29
C GLU A 257 57.70 -38.87 34.93
N GLN A 258 57.63 -37.53 34.92
CA GLN A 258 58.58 -36.68 35.65
C GLN A 258 58.61 -36.99 37.15
N ALA A 259 57.45 -37.18 37.80
CA ALA A 259 57.39 -37.55 39.21
C ALA A 259 58.07 -38.90 39.49
N ARG A 260 57.91 -39.89 38.61
CA ARG A 260 58.62 -41.18 38.70
C ARG A 260 60.12 -41.00 38.51
N SER A 261 60.56 -40.24 37.52
CA SER A 261 61.99 -39.96 37.28
C SER A 261 62.63 -39.26 38.48
N VAL A 262 61.95 -38.28 39.08
CA VAL A 262 62.42 -37.60 40.29
C VAL A 262 62.53 -38.55 41.48
N SER A 263 61.56 -39.44 41.68
CA SER A 263 61.60 -40.47 42.73
C SER A 263 62.79 -41.43 42.55
N SER A 264 63.03 -41.89 41.31
CA SER A 264 64.20 -42.72 40.98
C SER A 264 65.51 -41.97 41.20
N ALA A 265 65.62 -40.72 40.75
CA ALA A 265 66.80 -39.88 40.96
C ALA A 265 67.07 -39.64 42.46
N SER A 266 66.03 -39.43 43.27
CA SER A 266 66.12 -39.32 44.72
C SER A 266 66.68 -40.61 45.34
N THR A 267 66.20 -41.78 44.88
CA THR A 267 66.72 -43.09 45.31
C THR A 267 68.19 -43.27 44.96
N THR A 268 68.58 -42.94 43.73
CA THR A 268 70.00 -42.95 43.31
C THR A 268 70.85 -42.00 44.16
N THR A 269 70.33 -40.81 44.48
CA THR A 269 71.02 -39.85 45.35
C THR A 269 71.22 -40.42 46.77
N MET A 270 70.23 -41.12 47.33
CA MET A 270 70.38 -41.82 48.62
C MET A 270 71.44 -42.92 48.57
N GLN A 271 71.47 -43.71 47.48
CA GLN A 271 72.50 -44.74 47.29
C GLN A 271 73.90 -44.12 47.15
N MET A 272 74.03 -43.01 46.44
CA MET A 272 75.29 -42.26 46.32
C MET A 272 75.74 -41.74 47.69
N ALA A 273 74.84 -41.17 48.50
CA ALA A 273 75.16 -40.72 49.85
C ALA A 273 75.69 -41.86 50.73
N ALA A 274 75.01 -43.01 50.73
CA ALA A 274 75.48 -44.20 51.45
C ALA A 274 76.84 -44.70 50.94
N GLY A 275 77.07 -44.67 49.62
CA GLY A 275 78.37 -45.02 49.02
C GLY A 275 79.48 -44.06 49.45
N VAL A 276 79.21 -42.76 49.53
CA VAL A 276 80.15 -41.75 50.04
C VAL A 276 80.48 -42.00 51.51
N GLU A 277 79.49 -42.33 52.35
CA GLU A 277 79.71 -42.72 53.75
C GLU A 277 80.60 -43.96 53.85
N GLN A 278 80.38 -44.97 53.02
CA GLN A 278 81.21 -46.17 52.99
C GLN A 278 82.65 -45.88 52.52
N VAL A 279 82.83 -45.02 51.51
CA VAL A 279 84.15 -44.57 51.06
C VAL A 279 84.87 -43.81 52.17
N ALA A 280 84.18 -42.94 52.90
CA ALA A 280 84.75 -42.23 54.05
C ALA A 280 85.19 -43.20 55.17
N ALA A 281 84.38 -44.20 55.48
CA ALA A 281 84.72 -45.24 56.46
C ALA A 281 85.93 -46.09 56.02
N ASN A 282 86.00 -46.45 54.74
CA ASN A 282 87.14 -47.15 54.16
C ASN A 282 88.41 -46.30 54.23
N ALA A 283 88.33 -45.01 53.87
CA ALA A 283 89.45 -44.09 53.96
C ALA A 283 89.97 -43.96 55.40
N GLN A 284 89.07 -43.89 56.38
CA GLN A 284 89.42 -43.89 57.81
C GLN A 284 90.13 -45.18 58.23
N SER A 285 89.63 -46.33 57.77
CA SER A 285 90.23 -47.65 58.04
C SER A 285 91.62 -47.78 57.43
N VAL A 286 91.80 -47.34 56.18
CA VAL A 286 93.10 -47.29 55.49
C VAL A 286 94.05 -46.37 56.24
N ALA A 287 93.62 -45.17 56.64
CA ALA A 287 94.45 -44.25 57.42
C ALA A 287 94.94 -44.88 58.74
N ALA A 288 94.06 -45.59 59.45
CA ALA A 288 94.42 -46.32 60.67
C ALA A 288 95.43 -47.45 60.39
N ALA A 289 95.21 -48.25 59.33
CA ALA A 289 96.13 -49.31 58.92
C ALA A 289 97.49 -48.77 58.48
N SER A 290 97.53 -47.67 57.74
CA SER A 290 98.77 -46.96 57.37
C SER A 290 99.52 -46.47 58.61
N GLN A 291 98.80 -45.95 59.62
CA GLN A 291 99.42 -45.54 60.87
C GLN A 291 100.02 -46.73 61.64
N GLN A 292 99.31 -47.87 61.71
CA GLN A 292 99.84 -49.10 62.29
C GLN A 292 101.07 -49.61 61.53
N THR A 293 101.01 -49.60 60.19
CA THR A 293 102.12 -50.01 59.33
C THR A 293 103.34 -49.13 59.55
N LYS A 294 103.15 -47.81 59.72
CA LYS A 294 104.23 -46.88 60.08
C LYS A 294 104.87 -47.27 61.41
N VAL A 295 104.07 -47.51 62.46
CA VAL A 295 104.56 -47.94 63.77
C VAL A 295 105.30 -49.29 63.67
N ALA A 296 104.76 -50.24 62.91
CA ALA A 296 105.39 -51.53 62.67
C ALA A 296 106.72 -51.38 61.95
N ALA A 297 106.80 -50.57 60.89
CA ALA A 297 108.03 -50.26 60.18
C ALA A 297 109.07 -49.55 61.07
N GLU A 298 108.64 -48.59 61.91
CA GLU A 298 109.49 -47.94 62.92
C GLU A 298 110.02 -48.96 63.96
N SER A 299 109.18 -49.90 64.40
CA SER A 299 109.60 -50.98 65.31
C SER A 299 110.53 -52.01 64.65
N GLY A 300 110.26 -52.36 63.38
CA GLY A 300 111.10 -53.22 62.57
C GLY A 300 112.46 -52.58 62.35
N GLY A 301 112.51 -51.30 61.96
CA GLY A 301 113.75 -50.54 61.85
C GLY A 301 114.57 -50.54 63.13
N ARG A 302 113.93 -50.32 64.29
CA ARG A 302 114.59 -50.47 65.61
C ARG A 302 115.06 -51.89 65.93
N ALA A 303 114.43 -52.93 65.38
CA ALA A 303 114.87 -54.32 65.54
C ALA A 303 116.03 -54.68 64.60
N VAL A 304 116.14 -54.03 63.43
CA VAL A 304 117.29 -54.18 62.52
C VAL A 304 118.51 -53.40 63.03
N GLU A 305 118.32 -52.29 63.74
CA GLU A 305 119.40 -51.48 64.31
C GLU A 305 120.44 -52.29 65.13
N PRO A 306 120.05 -53.14 66.10
CA PRO A 306 121.02 -54.02 66.77
C PRO A 306 121.55 -55.13 65.86
N ALA A 307 120.78 -55.61 64.88
CA ALA A 307 121.21 -56.67 63.97
C ALA A 307 122.30 -56.21 62.99
N GLU A 308 122.27 -54.96 62.53
CA GLU A 308 123.28 -54.37 61.66
C GLU A 308 124.59 -54.09 62.43
N VAL A 309 124.49 -53.61 63.67
CA VAL A 309 125.66 -53.43 64.55
C VAL A 309 126.29 -54.79 64.91
N GLN A 310 125.48 -55.82 65.17
CA GLN A 310 125.98 -57.17 65.44
C GLN A 310 126.66 -57.80 64.21
N GLY A 311 126.09 -57.62 63.01
CA GLY A 311 126.67 -58.07 61.74
C GLY A 311 128.00 -57.37 61.41
N ALA A 312 128.12 -56.08 61.69
CA ALA A 312 129.35 -55.33 61.55
C ALA A 312 130.45 -55.84 62.49
N THR A 313 130.12 -56.17 63.75
CA THR A 313 131.08 -56.78 64.68
C THR A 313 131.50 -58.20 64.27
N HIS A 314 130.60 -59.00 63.70
CA HIS A 314 130.92 -60.36 63.26
C HIS A 314 131.91 -60.34 62.08
N THR A 315 131.70 -59.44 61.11
CA THR A 315 132.59 -59.26 59.95
C THR A 315 133.97 -58.77 60.38
N ALA A 316 134.02 -57.82 61.32
CA ALA A 316 135.29 -57.34 61.89
C ALA A 316 136.07 -58.44 62.64
N CYS A 317 135.38 -59.40 63.27
CA CYS A 317 136.02 -60.52 63.96
C CYS A 317 136.66 -61.52 62.98
N VAL A 318 135.98 -61.83 61.88
CA VAL A 318 136.49 -62.77 60.86
C VAL A 318 137.74 -62.22 60.16
N VAL A 319 137.75 -60.92 59.80
CA VAL A 319 138.93 -60.27 59.19
C VAL A 319 140.13 -60.27 60.14
N ARG A 320 139.89 -60.07 61.44
CA ARG A 320 140.97 -60.13 62.43
C ARG A 320 141.53 -61.55 62.59
N TYR A 321 140.67 -62.56 62.51
CA TYR A 321 141.08 -63.96 62.58
C TYR A 321 141.95 -64.36 61.37
N THR A 322 141.55 -64.01 60.16
CA THR A 322 142.32 -64.32 58.93
C THR A 322 143.68 -63.62 58.90
N SER A 323 143.75 -62.35 59.32
CA SER A 323 145.03 -61.63 59.40
C SER A 323 146.03 -62.31 60.37
N ARG A 324 145.54 -62.88 61.47
CA ARG A 324 146.35 -63.53 62.51
C ARG A 324 146.84 -64.91 62.08
N VAL A 325 146.02 -65.67 61.35
CA VAL A 325 146.44 -66.96 60.75
C VAL A 325 147.57 -66.74 59.74
N ASN A 326 147.46 -65.70 58.90
CA ASN A 326 148.49 -65.39 57.90
C ASN A 326 149.83 -64.94 58.53
N SER A 327 149.78 -64.29 59.70
CA SER A 327 150.98 -63.91 60.47
C SER A 327 151.68 -65.09 61.17
N LEU A 328 150.97 -66.20 61.44
CA LEU A 328 151.55 -67.39 62.05
C LEU A 328 152.20 -68.32 61.01
N GLU A 329 151.68 -68.36 59.78
CA GLU A 329 152.25 -69.15 58.68
C GLU A 329 153.64 -68.64 58.24
N SER A 330 153.88 -67.33 58.32
CA SER A 330 155.17 -66.73 57.99
C SER A 330 156.26 -66.94 59.06
N ALA A 331 155.88 -67.21 60.32
CA ALA A 331 156.83 -67.44 61.41
C ALA A 331 157.45 -68.86 61.43
N CYS A 332 156.79 -69.87 60.83
CA CYS A 332 157.28 -71.25 60.85
C CYS A 332 158.30 -71.62 59.75
N ARG A 333 158.54 -70.79 58.73
CA ARG A 333 159.47 -71.12 57.62
C ARG A 333 160.89 -70.52 57.73
N GLY A 334 161.22 -69.81 58.82
CA GLY A 334 162.46 -69.03 58.93
C GLY A 334 163.64 -69.62 59.74
N GLY A 335 163.54 -70.81 60.34
CA GLY A 335 164.58 -71.26 61.30
C GLY A 335 164.86 -72.76 61.35
N ALA A 336 165.77 -73.25 60.51
CA ALA A 336 166.64 -74.40 60.80
C ALA A 336 167.86 -74.40 59.86
N ALA A 337 168.98 -73.88 60.35
CA ALA A 337 170.30 -73.92 59.74
C ALA A 337 171.33 -74.42 60.76
N ARG A 338 172.15 -75.39 60.32
CA ARG A 338 173.48 -75.85 60.82
C ARG A 338 173.54 -76.75 62.08
N PRO A 339 174.67 -77.48 62.22
CA PRO A 339 175.16 -78.58 61.39
C PRO A 339 175.02 -79.93 62.09
#